data_AF-A0A7S0A6V8-F1
#
_entry.id   AF-A0A7S0A6V8-F1
#
_cell.length_a   1.000
_cell.length_b   1.000
_cell.length_c   1.000
_cell.angle_alpha   90.00
_cell.angle_beta   90.00
_cell.angle_gamma   90.00
#
_symmetry.space_group_name_H-M   'P 1'
#
loop_
_entity.id
_entity.type
_entity.pdbx_description
1 polymer ?
#
loop_
_entity_poly.entity_id
_entity_poly.type
_entity_poly.pdbx_seq_one_letter_code
_entity_poly.pdbx_strand_id
1 'polypeptide(L)'
;MQAESGGVVGMLQVVESDFARLEAETSAAEALAQKQYDEFMTDSKVDKAEKTKDIEHKEAKKQDQSQALTTKREDIEGTQKELDAALAYFDKLKPSCVDTGVTYEDRVARRKEEIQSLQEALRILNGEDIAL
;
A
#
# COMPACT_ATOMS: atom_id res chain seq x y z
N MET A 1 -84.09 41.69 36.00
CA MET A 1 -83.60 40.29 35.96
C MET A 1 -82.93 40.06 34.61
N GLN A 2 -81.65 40.40 34.46
CA GLN A 2 -80.81 40.05 33.32
C GLN A 2 -79.43 40.65 33.60
N ALA A 3 -78.54 39.87 34.23
CA ALA A 3 -77.14 40.26 34.39
C ALA A 3 -76.21 39.06 34.61
N GLU A 4 -76.69 37.96 35.21
CA GLU A 4 -75.79 36.86 35.57
C GLU A 4 -75.64 35.74 34.52
N SER A 5 -76.56 35.61 33.57
CA SER A 5 -76.49 34.54 32.54
C SER A 5 -75.50 34.81 31.41
N GLY A 6 -75.07 36.06 31.17
CA GLY A 6 -74.16 36.42 30.08
C GLY A 6 -72.68 36.24 30.41
N GLY A 7 -72.29 36.35 31.69
CA GLY A 7 -70.89 36.27 32.12
C GLY A 7 -70.30 34.86 32.04
N VAL A 8 -71.09 33.84 32.38
CA VAL A 8 -70.66 32.44 32.30
C VAL A 8 -70.46 31.99 30.85
N VAL A 9 -71.35 32.40 29.95
CA VAL A 9 -71.21 32.11 28.51
C VAL A 9 -69.99 32.81 27.91
N GLY A 10 -69.73 34.06 28.30
CA GLY A 10 -68.50 34.76 27.88
C GLY A 10 -67.22 34.08 28.37
N MET A 11 -67.22 33.58 29.62
CA MET A 11 -66.07 32.84 30.15
C MET A 11 -65.87 31.51 29.41
N LEU A 12 -66.94 30.80 29.08
CA LEU A 12 -66.87 29.57 28.27
C LEU A 12 -66.34 29.84 26.84
N GLN A 13 -66.71 30.97 26.22
CA GLN A 13 -66.19 31.37 24.91
C GLN A 13 -64.69 31.71 24.95
N VAL A 14 -64.22 32.35 26.02
CA VAL A 14 -62.77 32.60 26.21
C VAL A 14 -62.01 31.29 26.36
N VAL A 15 -62.53 30.39 27.21
CA VAL A 15 -61.93 29.06 27.42
C VAL A 15 -61.91 28.25 26.13
N GLU A 16 -62.98 28.27 25.33
CA GLU A 16 -63.02 27.62 24.02
C GLU A 16 -61.95 28.19 23.08
N SER A 17 -61.83 29.51 22.98
CA SER A 17 -60.80 30.16 22.16
C SER A 17 -59.38 29.81 22.62
N ASP A 18 -59.15 29.71 23.93
CA ASP A 18 -57.84 29.31 24.48
C ASP A 18 -57.52 27.86 24.17
N PHE A 19 -58.49 26.94 24.26
CA PHE A 19 -58.29 25.55 23.86
C PHE A 19 -58.03 25.41 22.36
N ALA A 20 -58.78 26.11 21.51
CA ALA A 20 -58.55 26.09 20.07
C ALA A 20 -57.15 26.61 19.70
N ARG A 21 -56.70 27.69 20.36
CA ARG A 21 -55.33 28.21 20.19
C ARG A 21 -54.28 27.22 20.68
N LEU A 22 -54.46 26.65 21.87
CA LEU A 22 -53.54 25.67 22.43
C LEU A 22 -53.42 24.43 21.55
N GLU A 23 -54.54 23.93 21.02
CA GLU A 23 -54.57 22.79 20.10
C GLU A 23 -53.79 23.10 18.82
N ALA A 24 -54.03 24.27 18.21
CA ALA A 24 -53.33 24.67 17.00
C ALA A 24 -51.82 24.85 17.22
N GLU A 25 -51.42 25.54 18.29
CA GLU A 25 -50.01 25.75 18.64
C GLU A 25 -49.30 24.42 18.95
N THR A 26 -49.93 23.55 19.75
CA THR A 26 -49.35 22.25 20.12
C THR A 26 -49.24 21.33 18.91
N SER A 27 -50.29 21.23 18.09
CA SER A 27 -50.28 20.39 16.88
C SER A 27 -49.21 20.85 15.88
N ALA A 28 -49.03 22.16 15.72
CA ALA A 28 -47.98 22.71 14.87
C ALA A 28 -46.59 22.43 15.43
N ALA A 29 -46.40 22.58 16.75
CA ALA A 29 -45.13 22.29 17.41
C ALA A 29 -44.77 20.79 17.32
N GLU A 30 -45.72 19.90 17.56
CA GLU A 30 -45.52 18.44 17.44
C GLU A 30 -45.20 18.04 16.00
N ALA A 31 -45.92 18.58 15.01
CA ALA A 31 -45.63 18.31 13.60
C ALA A 31 -44.23 18.78 13.20
N LEU A 32 -43.81 19.95 13.67
CA LEU A 32 -42.46 20.47 13.42
C LEU A 32 -41.39 19.60 14.10
N ALA A 33 -41.60 19.25 15.37
CA ALA A 33 -40.68 18.41 16.12
C ALA A 33 -40.52 17.02 15.49
N GLN A 34 -41.63 16.42 15.07
CA GLN A 34 -41.62 15.13 14.36
C GLN A 34 -40.85 15.23 13.05
N LYS A 35 -41.09 16.27 12.26
CA LYS A 35 -40.37 16.50 11.01
C LYS A 35 -38.87 16.66 11.22
N GLN A 36 -38.46 17.48 12.19
CA GLN A 36 -37.05 17.69 12.51
C GLN A 36 -36.37 16.42 13.00
N TYR A 37 -37.07 15.62 13.82
CA TYR A 37 -36.59 14.32 14.28
C TYR A 37 -36.40 13.37 13.09
N ASP A 38 -37.38 13.26 12.20
CA ASP A 38 -37.31 12.36 11.05
C ASP A 38 -36.20 12.74 10.06
N GLU A 39 -36.02 14.04 9.81
CA GLU A 39 -34.91 14.57 9.01
C GLU A 39 -33.57 14.25 9.66
N PHE A 40 -33.38 14.62 10.93
CA PHE A 40 -32.14 14.36 11.67
C PHE A 40 -31.78 12.87 11.73
N MET A 41 -32.76 12.01 11.99
CA MET A 41 -32.56 10.56 12.07
C MET A 41 -32.27 9.95 10.70
N THR A 42 -32.84 10.49 9.63
CA THR A 42 -32.55 10.03 8.27
C THR A 42 -31.13 10.41 7.88
N ASP A 43 -30.76 11.68 8.05
CA ASP A 43 -29.41 12.17 7.74
C ASP A 43 -28.35 11.43 8.58
N SER A 44 -28.60 11.25 9.87
CA SER A 44 -27.69 10.51 10.76
C SER A 44 -27.53 9.04 10.35
N LYS A 45 -28.59 8.39 9.86
CA LYS A 45 -28.50 7.00 9.37
C LYS A 45 -27.67 6.91 8.10
N VAL A 46 -27.85 7.85 7.16
CA VAL A 46 -27.06 7.91 5.92
C VAL A 46 -25.61 8.18 6.23
N ASP A 47 -25.31 9.22 7.02
CA ASP A 47 -23.95 9.60 7.42
C ASP A 47 -23.24 8.45 8.16
N LYS A 48 -23.94 7.78 9.08
CA LYS A 48 -23.40 6.59 9.75
C LYS A 48 -23.07 5.47 8.76
N ALA A 49 -23.98 5.16 7.84
CA ALA A 49 -23.76 4.09 6.86
C ALA A 49 -22.56 4.39 5.94
N GLU A 50 -22.46 5.63 5.46
CA GLU A 50 -21.34 6.10 4.66
C GLU A 50 -20.03 5.98 5.43
N LYS A 51 -19.95 6.54 6.65
CA LYS A 51 -18.73 6.46 7.48
C LYS A 51 -18.34 5.03 7.82
N THR A 52 -19.31 4.15 8.09
CA THR A 52 -19.02 2.73 8.35
C THR A 52 -18.37 2.08 7.13
N LYS A 53 -18.90 2.31 5.92
CA LYS A 53 -18.30 1.80 4.68
C LYS A 53 -16.91 2.38 4.42
N ASP A 54 -16.75 3.66 4.70
CA ASP A 54 -15.47 4.36 4.58
C ASP A 54 -14.40 3.77 5.51
N ILE A 55 -14.78 3.42 6.74
CA ILE A 55 -13.91 2.75 7.70
C ILE A 55 -13.51 1.37 7.17
N GLU A 56 -14.48 0.55 6.76
CA GLU A 56 -14.21 -0.80 6.21
C GLU A 56 -13.22 -0.74 5.03
N HIS A 57 -13.43 0.18 4.09
CA HIS A 57 -12.53 0.35 2.95
C HIS A 57 -11.12 0.82 3.36
N LYS A 58 -11.03 1.77 4.31
CA LYS A 58 -9.73 2.27 4.78
C LYS A 58 -8.97 1.22 5.58
N GLU A 59 -9.65 0.41 6.38
CA GLU A 59 -9.05 -0.70 7.11
C GLU A 59 -8.51 -1.78 6.18
N ALA A 60 -9.30 -2.19 5.17
CA ALA A 60 -8.85 -3.13 4.14
C ALA A 60 -7.60 -2.60 3.40
N LYS A 61 -7.65 -1.35 2.94
CA LYS A 61 -6.51 -0.71 2.25
C LYS A 61 -5.27 -0.64 3.15
N LYS A 62 -5.44 -0.32 4.43
CA LYS A 62 -4.34 -0.29 5.40
C LYS A 62 -3.72 -1.68 5.55
N GLN A 63 -4.53 -2.74 5.63
CA GLN A 63 -4.03 -4.11 5.71
C GLN A 63 -3.23 -4.48 4.47
N ASP A 64 -3.77 -4.24 3.27
CA ASP A 64 -3.09 -4.53 1.99
C ASP A 64 -1.75 -3.79 1.89
N GLN A 65 -1.73 -2.50 2.23
CA GLN A 65 -0.50 -1.70 2.20
C GLN A 65 0.52 -2.16 3.25
N SER A 66 0.06 -2.58 4.43
CA SER A 66 0.94 -3.10 5.48
C SER A 66 1.58 -4.42 5.05
N GLN A 67 0.83 -5.30 4.40
CA GLN A 67 1.35 -6.55 3.86
C GLN A 67 2.35 -6.28 2.73
N ALA A 68 2.01 -5.40 1.78
CA ALA A 68 2.91 -5.01 0.70
C ALA A 68 4.22 -4.41 1.23
N LEU A 69 4.16 -3.59 2.29
CA LEU A 69 5.34 -3.03 2.94
C LEU A 69 6.24 -4.12 3.52
N THR A 70 5.66 -5.11 4.21
CA THR A 70 6.42 -6.24 4.76
C THR A 70 7.12 -7.03 3.66
N THR A 71 6.38 -7.44 2.62
CA THR A 71 6.97 -8.15 1.47
C THR A 71 8.08 -7.33 0.81
N LYS A 72 7.89 -6.03 0.61
CA LYS A 72 8.92 -5.17 -0.01
C LYS A 72 10.17 -5.03 0.85
N ARG A 73 10.04 -5.08 2.18
CA ARG A 73 11.20 -5.09 3.09
C ARG A 73 11.98 -6.40 2.97
N GLU A 74 11.27 -7.53 2.93
CA GLU A 74 11.88 -8.85 2.72
C GLU A 74 12.57 -8.95 1.35
N ASP A 75 11.91 -8.46 0.28
CA ASP A 75 12.48 -8.38 -1.06
C ASP A 75 13.80 -7.58 -1.06
N ILE A 76 13.82 -6.41 -0.42
CA ILE A 76 15.02 -5.56 -0.34
C ILE A 76 16.13 -6.29 0.41
N GLU A 77 15.83 -6.92 1.55
CA GLU A 77 16.84 -7.64 2.32
C GLU A 77 17.41 -8.83 1.53
N GLY A 78 16.56 -9.59 0.83
CA GLY A 78 16.97 -10.71 0.00
C GLY A 78 17.83 -10.27 -1.18
N THR A 79 17.36 -9.27 -1.94
CA THR A 79 18.09 -8.76 -3.11
C THR A 79 19.42 -8.09 -2.74
N GLN A 80 19.51 -7.44 -1.58
CA GLN A 80 20.78 -6.91 -1.10
C GLN A 80 21.77 -8.04 -0.79
N LYS A 81 21.34 -9.12 -0.13
CA LYS A 81 22.19 -10.30 0.11
C LYS A 81 22.68 -10.94 -1.18
N GLU A 82 21.81 -11.06 -2.18
CA GLU A 82 22.18 -11.57 -3.51
C GLU A 82 23.19 -10.67 -4.20
N LEU A 83 22.97 -9.34 -4.15
CA LEU A 83 23.89 -8.35 -4.72
C LEU A 83 25.27 -8.43 -4.05
N ASP A 84 25.32 -8.47 -2.72
CA ASP A 84 26.56 -8.56 -1.95
C ASP A 84 27.32 -9.85 -2.29
N ALA A 85 26.60 -10.98 -2.41
CA ALA A 85 27.19 -12.25 -2.81
C ALA A 85 27.74 -12.20 -4.26
N ALA A 86 27.00 -11.58 -5.18
CA ALA A 86 27.43 -11.42 -6.57
C ALA A 86 28.68 -10.53 -6.69
N LEU A 87 28.74 -9.42 -5.94
CA LEU A 87 29.92 -8.55 -5.87
C LEU A 87 31.12 -9.27 -5.27
N ALA A 88 30.94 -10.00 -4.17
CA ALA A 88 32.01 -10.79 -3.57
C ALA A 88 32.55 -11.87 -4.53
N TYR A 89 31.69 -12.49 -5.34
CA TYR A 89 32.11 -13.45 -6.36
C TYR A 89 32.83 -12.76 -7.52
N PHE A 90 32.30 -11.62 -7.98
CA PHE A 90 32.93 -10.81 -9.02
C PHE A 90 34.36 -10.39 -8.62
N ASP A 91 34.55 -9.90 -7.39
CA ASP A 91 35.87 -9.51 -6.87
C ASP A 91 36.85 -10.68 -6.81
N LYS A 92 36.38 -11.90 -6.52
CA LYS A 92 37.22 -13.11 -6.58
C LYS A 92 37.65 -13.46 -8.01
N LEU A 93 36.80 -13.22 -9.00
CA LEU A 93 37.11 -13.51 -10.41
C LEU A 93 37.95 -12.41 -11.06
N LYS A 94 37.84 -11.16 -10.60
CA LYS A 94 38.46 -9.99 -11.21
C LYS A 94 39.97 -10.14 -11.46
N PRO A 95 40.81 -10.66 -10.53
CA PRO A 95 42.23 -10.89 -10.78
C PRO A 95 42.50 -11.88 -11.93
N SER A 96 41.69 -12.93 -12.03
CA SER A 96 41.88 -14.02 -12.99
C SER A 96 41.29 -13.74 -14.37
N CYS A 97 40.31 -12.83 -14.46
CA CYS A 97 39.55 -12.57 -15.68
C CYS A 97 39.78 -11.17 -16.27
N VAL A 98 40.07 -10.17 -15.45
CA VAL A 98 40.18 -8.76 -15.86
C VAL A 98 41.60 -8.25 -15.63
N ASP A 99 42.14 -8.45 -14.43
CA ASP A 99 43.46 -7.93 -14.04
C ASP A 99 44.56 -8.99 -14.21
N THR A 100 44.55 -9.75 -15.31
CA THR A 100 45.46 -10.89 -15.49
C THR A 100 46.94 -10.49 -15.62
N GLY A 101 47.26 -9.19 -15.70
CA GLY A 101 48.63 -8.67 -15.79
C GLY A 101 49.41 -9.05 -17.06
N VAL A 102 48.81 -9.85 -17.95
CA VAL A 102 49.37 -10.31 -19.21
C VAL A 102 48.34 -10.20 -20.31
N THR A 103 48.75 -9.61 -21.43
CA THR A 103 47.88 -9.42 -22.58
C THR A 103 47.55 -10.77 -23.23
N TYR A 104 46.52 -10.80 -24.06
CA TYR A 104 46.22 -11.97 -24.88
C TYR A 104 47.42 -12.32 -25.78
N GLU A 105 48.06 -11.31 -26.36
CA GLU A 105 49.21 -11.45 -27.25
C GLU A 105 50.40 -12.11 -26.52
N ASP A 106 50.73 -11.66 -25.30
CA ASP A 106 51.80 -12.25 -24.48
C ASP A 106 51.48 -13.71 -24.08
N ARG A 107 50.20 -14.05 -23.89
CA ARG A 107 49.78 -15.43 -23.63
C ARG A 107 49.94 -16.31 -24.88
N VAL A 108 49.61 -15.79 -26.06
CA VAL A 108 49.78 -16.51 -27.33
C VAL A 108 51.26 -16.71 -27.65
N ALA A 109 52.10 -15.69 -27.44
CA ALA A 109 53.54 -15.77 -27.67
C ALA A 109 54.20 -16.86 -26.80
N ARG A 110 53.98 -16.84 -25.48
CA ARG A 110 54.53 -17.85 -24.56
C ARG A 110 54.07 -19.27 -24.89
N ARG A 111 52.80 -19.45 -25.29
CA ARG A 111 52.30 -20.76 -25.75
C ARG A 111 52.97 -21.23 -27.04
N LYS A 112 53.26 -20.33 -27.99
CA LYS A 112 53.98 -20.68 -29.21
C LYS A 112 55.41 -21.13 -28.90
N GLU A 113 56.11 -20.42 -28.02
CA GLU A 113 57.45 -20.80 -27.56
C GLU A 113 57.44 -22.17 -26.86
N GLU A 114 56.48 -22.40 -25.98
CA GLU A 114 56.29 -23.69 -25.30
C GLU A 114 56.02 -24.83 -26.30
N ILE A 115 55.15 -24.60 -27.30
CA ILE A 115 54.87 -25.58 -28.36
C ILE A 115 56.13 -25.91 -29.16
N GLN A 116 56.92 -24.91 -29.53
CA GLN A 116 58.18 -25.12 -30.26
C GLN A 116 59.16 -25.95 -29.43
N SER A 117 59.34 -25.60 -28.16
CA SER A 117 60.21 -26.35 -27.24
C SER A 117 59.74 -27.80 -27.04
N LEU A 118 58.43 -28.03 -26.90
CA LEU A 118 57.86 -29.37 -26.80
C LEU A 118 58.03 -30.18 -28.09
N GLN A 119 57.89 -29.54 -29.26
CA GLN A 119 58.12 -30.19 -30.56
C GLN A 119 59.59 -30.59 -30.73
N GLU A 120 60.51 -29.75 -30.30
CA GLU A 120 61.95 -30.04 -30.32
C GLU A 120 62.31 -31.17 -29.34
N ALA A 121 61.78 -31.15 -28.12
CA ALA A 121 61.95 -32.25 -27.17
C ALA A 121 61.38 -33.58 -27.72
N LEU A 122 60.23 -33.54 -28.38
CA LEU A 122 59.62 -34.71 -29.01
C LEU A 122 60.47 -35.23 -30.18
N ARG A 123 61.06 -34.33 -30.98
CA ARG A 123 61.98 -34.68 -32.07
C ARG A 123 63.24 -35.38 -31.55
N ILE A 124 63.82 -34.86 -30.46
CA ILE A 124 64.95 -35.49 -29.75
C ILE A 124 64.57 -36.88 -29.23
N LEU A 125 63.41 -37.02 -28.57
CA LEU A 125 62.95 -38.30 -28.01
C LEU A 125 62.61 -39.34 -29.09
N ASN A 126 62.13 -38.91 -30.26
CA ASN A 126 61.84 -39.78 -31.40
C ASN A 126 63.10 -40.14 -32.21
N GLY A 127 64.28 -39.66 -31.81
CA GLY A 127 65.54 -39.94 -32.49
C GLY A 127 65.73 -39.20 -33.81
N GLU A 128 64.85 -38.25 -34.15
CA GLU A 128 64.98 -37.41 -35.35
C GLU A 128 66.16 -36.40 -35.22
N ASP A 129 66.52 -36.01 -33.99
CA ASP A 129 67.71 -35.19 -33.69
C ASP A 129 68.90 -36.01 -33.15
N ILE A 130 68.77 -37.35 -33.05
CA ILE A 130 69.89 -38.27 -32.77
C ILE A 130 70.35 -38.86 -34.10
N ALA A 131 70.83 -37.98 -34.99
CA ALA A 131 71.56 -38.39 -36.18
C ALA A 131 73.07 -38.24 -35.88
N LEU A 132 73.65 -39.32 -35.34
CA LEU A 132 75.02 -39.74 -35.61
C LEU A 132 74.94 -41.11 -36.29
#